data_AF-A0A382RM98-F1
#
_entry.id   AF-A0A382RM98-F1
#
_cell.length_a   1.000
_cell.length_b   1.000
_cell.length_c   1.000
_cell.angle_alpha   90.00
_cell.angle_beta   90.00
_cell.angle_gamma   90.00
#
_symmetry.space_group_name_H-M   'P 1'
#
loop_
_entity.id
_entity.type
_entity.pdbx_description
1 polymer ?
#
loop_
_entity_poly.entity_id
_entity_poly.type
_entity_poly.pdbx_seq_one_letter_code
_entity_poly.pdbx_strand_id
1 'polypeptide(L)' 'MSKFYTNVVCLGNYIFERGIEDGLPFDEKHEFKPTLYIPTTTKTDWRTLEDEP' A
#
# COMPACT_ATOMS: atom_id res chain seq x y z
N MET A 1 -12.28 12.34 12.28
CA MET A 1 -10.89 12.32 12.80
C MET A 1 -10.03 11.55 11.79
N SER A 2 -8.77 11.23 12.07
CA SER A 2 -7.88 10.51 11.13
C SER A 2 -7.89 9.00 11.34
N LYS A 3 -7.91 8.21 10.27
CA LYS A 3 -7.65 6.75 10.28
C LYS A 3 -6.14 6.51 10.15
N PHE A 4 -5.57 5.67 11.01
CA PHE A 4 -4.17 5.27 10.91
C PHE A 4 -3.95 3.83 11.39
N TYR A 5 -2.96 3.15 10.82
CA TYR A 5 -2.58 1.80 11.21
C TYR A 5 -1.67 1.81 12.45
N THR A 6 -1.73 0.71 13.20
CA THR A 6 -0.85 0.40 14.33
C THR A 6 -0.06 -0.88 14.06
N ASN A 7 -0.58 -1.77 13.22
CA ASN A 7 0.10 -2.98 12.77
C ASN A 7 -0.35 -3.35 11.37
N VAL A 8 0.60 -3.83 10.55
CA VAL A 8 0.36 -4.32 9.19
C VAL A 8 1.20 -5.56 8.98
N VAL A 9 0.59 -6.67 8.57
CA VAL A 9 1.27 -7.93 8.26
C VAL A 9 0.79 -8.48 6.94
N CYS A 10 1.72 -8.94 6.10
CA CYS A 10 1.42 -9.68 4.88
C CYS A 10 1.39 -11.18 5.17
N LEU A 11 0.27 -11.84 4.86
CA LEU A 11 0.12 -13.29 5.00
C LEU A 11 -0.52 -13.85 3.72
N GLY A 12 0.31 -14.49 2.89
CA GLY A 12 -0.09 -14.96 1.56
C GLY A 12 -0.46 -13.79 0.65
N ASN A 13 -1.66 -13.86 0.05
CA ASN A 13 -2.18 -12.82 -0.85
C ASN A 13 -2.97 -11.72 -0.13
N TYR A 14 -2.84 -11.64 1.21
CA TYR A 14 -3.64 -10.74 2.03
C TYR A 14 -2.76 -9.86 2.91
N ILE A 15 -3.22 -8.62 3.11
CA ILE A 15 -2.74 -7.73 4.15
C ILE A 15 -3.73 -7.77 5.31
N PHE A 16 -3.20 -8.01 6.51
CA PHE A 16 -3.92 -7.89 7.77
C PHE A 16 -3.50 -6.57 8.40
N GLU A 17 -4.44 -5.65 8.54
CA GLU A 17 -4.24 -4.33 9.10
C GLU A 17 -5.00 -4.19 10.42
N ARG A 18 -4.34 -3.63 11.43
CA ARG A 18 -4.99 -3.14 12.64
C ARG A 18 -4.71 -1.67 12.81
N GLY A 19 -5.71 -0.89 13.20
CA GLY A 19 -5.54 0.54 13.40
C GLY A 19 -6.59 1.17 14.31
N ILE A 20 -6.61 2.50 14.29
CA ILE A 20 -7.60 3.33 14.97
C ILE A 20 -8.31 4.18 13.93
N GLU A 21 -9.64 4.14 13.95
CA GLU A 21 -10.52 4.95 13.11
C GLU A 21 -11.53 5.66 14.02
N ASP A 22 -11.53 6.99 13.98
CA ASP A 22 -12.35 7.84 14.86
C ASP A 22 -12.26 7.48 16.37
N GLY A 23 -11.05 7.10 16.80
CA GLY A 23 -10.77 6.73 18.19
C GLY A 23 -11.15 5.30 18.56
N LEU A 24 -11.73 4.53 17.63
CA LEU A 24 -12.12 3.14 17.82
C LEU A 24 -11.11 2.20 17.13
N PRO A 25 -10.77 1.05 17.75
CA PRO A 25 -9.91 0.07 17.12
C PRO A 25 -10.62 -0.66 15.97
N PHE A 26 -9.89 -0.96 14.90
CA PHE A 26 -10.33 -1.82 13.81
C PHE A 26 -9.28 -2.88 13.49
N ASP A 27 -9.72 -4.01 12.90
CA ASP A 27 -8.88 -5.10 12.40
C ASP A 27 -9.52 -5.62 11.09
N GLU A 28 -8.80 -5.46 9.98
CA GLU A 28 -9.32 -5.70 8.62
C GLU A 28 -8.37 -6.60 7.82
N LYS A 29 -8.96 -7.43 6.94
CA LYS A 29 -8.25 -8.31 6.01
C LYS A 29 -8.52 -7.87 4.58
N HIS A 30 -7.46 -7.49 3.88
CA HIS A 30 -7.53 -7.00 2.50
C HIS A 30 -6.87 -8.00 1.55
N GLU A 31 -7.57 -8.40 0.48
CA GLU A 31 -6.89 -9.03 -0.67
C GLU A 31 -6.04 -7.95 -1.34
N PHE A 32 -4.73 -8.17 -1.43
CA PHE A 32 -3.80 -7.14 -1.89
C PHE A 32 -3.16 -7.53 -3.22
N LYS A 33 -3.24 -6.62 -4.18
CA LYS A 33 -2.66 -6.77 -5.52
C LYS A 33 -1.60 -5.66 -5.69
N PRO A 34 -0.32 -5.94 -5.38
CA PRO A 34 0.71 -4.91 -5.45
C PRO A 34 0.88 -4.41 -6.88
N THR A 35 1.11 -3.11 -7.02
CA THR A 35 1.55 -2.50 -8.27
C THR A 35 3.07 -2.50 -8.32
N LEU A 36 3.64 -3.04 -9.38
CA LEU A 36 5.07 -3.00 -9.66
C LEU A 36 5.30 -2.21 -10.94
N TYR A 37 6.51 -1.65 -11.06
CA TYR A 37 6.93 -0.87 -12.22
C TYR A 37 8.14 -1.55 -12.86
N ILE A 38 8.24 -1.44 -14.19
CA ILE A 38 9.38 -1.92 -14.98
C ILE A 38 9.95 -0.76 -15.78
N PRO A 39 11.27 -0.71 -16.01
CA PRO A 39 11.86 0.32 -16.86
C PRO A 39 11.29 0.27 -18.28
N THR A 40 11.07 1.42 -18.88
CA THR A 40 10.61 1.53 -20.27
C THR A 40 11.28 2.69 -21.00
N THR A 41 11.22 2.68 -22.33
CA THR A 41 11.69 3.79 -23.16
C THR A 41 10.57 4.76 -23.54
N THR A 42 9.32 4.39 -23.25
CA THR A 42 8.14 5.21 -23.54
C THR A 42 7.88 6.21 -22.42
N LYS A 43 7.32 7.38 -22.75
CA LYS A 43 6.93 8.36 -21.73
C LYS A 43 5.79 7.81 -20.85
N THR A 44 6.01 7.79 -19.54
CA THR A 44 5.06 7.39 -18.50
C THR A 44 4.90 8.50 -17.46
N ASP A 45 3.82 8.45 -16.67
CA ASP A 45 3.60 9.35 -15.52
C ASP A 45 4.44 8.98 -14.29
N TRP A 46 5.06 7.80 -14.31
CA TRP A 46 5.84 7.25 -13.22
C TRP A 46 7.33 7.36 -13.54
N ARG A 47 8.13 7.76 -12.56
CA ARG A 47 9.56 7.95 -12.71
C ARG A 47 10.30 7.37 -11.51
N THR A 48 11.51 6.88 -11.72
CA THR A 48 12.45 6.56 -10.62
C THR A 48 12.92 7.85 -9.93
N LEU A 49 13.72 7.70 -8.87
CA LEU A 49 14.33 8.84 -8.18
C LEU A 49 15.32 9.61 -9.07
N GLU A 50 15.84 8.94 -10.10
CA GLU A 50 16.76 9.46 -11.11
C GLU A 50 16.05 10.05 -12.35
N ASP A 51 14.72 10.19 -12.32
CA ASP A 51 13.88 10.68 -13.43
C ASP A 51 13.83 9.75 -14.67
N GLU A 52 14.14 8.46 -14.49
CA GLU A 52 14.02 7.44 -15.55
C GLU A 52 12.59 6.85 -15.60
N PRO A 53 12.01 6.60 -16.80
CA PRO A 53 10.63 6.10 -16.95
C PRO A 53 10.44 4.59 -16.85
#